data_AF-A0A9D6D6Q8-F1
#
_entry.id   AF-A0A9D6D6Q8-F1
#
_cell.length_a   1.000
_cell.length_b   1.000
_cell.length_c   1.000
_cell.angle_alpha   90.00
_cell.angle_beta   90.00
_cell.angle_gamma   90.00
#
_symmetry.space_group_name_H-M   'P 1'
#
loop_
_entity.id
_entity.type
_entity.pdbx_description
1 polymer ?
#
loop_
_entity_poly.entity_id
_entity_poly.type
_entity_poly.pdbx_seq_one_letter_code
_entity_poly.pdbx_strand_id
1 'polypeptide(L)'
;MIMKVELPVVPSVSRKPEWLKVRAPGGPRYLRLRRQLREWNLHTVCEEARCPNIGECWEDATATFMILGDVCTRNCGYCAITHGTPVWEDREEPERIGRAVADLDLDYVVITSVNRDDLADGGAAHWAASIRAVRRLAPRCRVEVLIPDFLGLAASLRTVVDAAPHVLNHNTETVPRLYKLARHGGRYERTLELFRRARQWAPEMPRKSGIILGLGEEPDEVVATMRDLRGVGVELLTLGQYLRPSAAHLPVARYWRPQEFAELAAIGHDLGFAHVESGPLVRSSYHAKRQAQTAEATRAAGGESRSAAGSPGRSERVGVWGPSLGPQSGQSSAAGSPGRSGLGATSRPPSTTDLDSAVTILMSFLFAGVVAAALLGIPHLLAPRRLTPVKMEPFECGKDPIEIAEGRFPMKFSTVGILFILFDIEMIFIWPWAVMYLQLGWFGFLEMLVFLAVLMLGFLYIVRKGGLEWE
;
A
#
# COMPACT_ATOMS: atom_id res chain seq x y z
N MET A 1 13.48 13.50 36.25
CA MET A 1 12.30 12.61 36.41
C MET A 1 11.52 12.67 35.11
N ILE A 2 11.71 11.70 34.20
CA ILE A 2 10.94 11.63 32.94
C ILE A 2 9.54 11.17 33.34
N MET A 3 8.56 12.08 33.32
CA MET A 3 7.15 11.68 33.38
C MET A 3 6.90 10.71 32.22
N LYS A 4 6.72 9.42 32.54
CA LYS A 4 6.21 8.45 31.57
C LYS A 4 4.78 8.88 31.26
N VAL A 5 4.55 9.36 30.04
CA VAL A 5 3.19 9.53 29.52
C VAL A 5 2.65 8.13 29.30
N GLU A 6 1.82 7.63 30.21
CA GLU A 6 1.09 6.38 30.00
C GLU A 6 -0.02 6.66 28.98
N LEU A 7 0.10 6.04 27.81
CA LEU A 7 -0.93 6.10 26.78
C LEU A 7 -1.93 4.97 27.00
N PRO A 8 -3.25 5.21 26.91
CA PRO A 8 -4.19 4.12 26.73
C PRO A 8 -3.82 3.41 25.42
N VAL A 9 -3.71 2.09 25.43
CA VAL A 9 -3.29 1.30 24.25
C VAL A 9 -4.45 0.41 23.83
N VAL A 10 -4.89 0.54 22.57
CA VAL A 10 -5.74 -0.48 21.97
C VAL A 10 -4.88 -1.73 21.77
N PRO A 11 -5.29 -2.91 22.27
CA PRO A 11 -4.52 -4.15 22.11
C PRO A 11 -4.18 -4.40 20.64
N SER A 12 -2.93 -4.79 20.36
CA SER A 12 -2.41 -5.02 19.00
C SER A 12 -3.18 -6.06 18.19
N VAL A 13 -3.94 -6.93 18.87
CA VAL A 13 -4.76 -8.00 18.29
C VAL A 13 -6.17 -7.53 17.91
N SER A 14 -6.53 -6.27 18.20
CA SER A 14 -7.84 -5.74 17.82
C SER A 14 -7.95 -5.57 16.30
N ARG A 15 -9.00 -6.15 15.70
CA ARG A 15 -9.32 -5.96 14.29
C ARG A 15 -9.59 -4.47 14.03
N LYS A 16 -9.00 -3.92 12.96
CA LYS A 16 -9.30 -2.54 12.52
C LYS A 16 -10.81 -2.38 12.28
N PRO A 17 -11.42 -1.25 12.70
CA PRO A 17 -12.82 -0.99 12.46
C PRO A 17 -13.22 -1.03 10.98
N GLU A 18 -14.49 -1.36 10.71
CA GLU A 18 -14.96 -1.57 9.33
C GLU A 18 -14.91 -0.32 8.46
N TRP A 19 -15.08 0.87 9.05
CA TRP A 19 -15.03 2.16 8.35
C TRP A 19 -13.63 2.57 7.90
N LEU A 20 -12.59 1.78 8.20
CA LEU A 20 -11.22 1.99 7.70
C LEU A 20 -10.89 1.14 6.47
N LYS A 21 -11.85 0.38 5.93
CA LYS A 21 -11.65 -0.42 4.71
C LYS A 21 -11.58 0.50 3.48
N VAL A 22 -10.56 0.30 2.65
CA VAL A 22 -10.39 0.99 1.36
C VAL A 22 -10.33 -0.01 0.21
N ARG A 23 -10.59 0.47 -1.01
CA ARG A 23 -10.42 -0.34 -2.21
C ARG A 23 -8.93 -0.42 -2.58
N ALA A 24 -8.51 -1.56 -3.10
CA ALA A 24 -7.14 -1.73 -3.58
C ALA A 24 -6.89 -0.85 -4.81
N PRO A 25 -5.69 -0.23 -4.93
CA PRO A 25 -5.32 0.50 -6.13
C PRO A 25 -5.10 -0.45 -7.31
N GLY A 26 -5.37 0.02 -8.54
CA GLY A 26 -5.17 -0.80 -9.75
C GLY A 26 -5.69 -0.22 -11.06
N GLY A 27 -6.15 1.02 -11.07
CA GLY A 27 -6.64 1.66 -12.29
C GLY A 27 -5.52 1.97 -13.30
N PRO A 28 -5.86 2.24 -14.57
CA PRO A 28 -4.88 2.52 -15.62
C PRO A 28 -3.99 3.74 -15.32
N ARG A 29 -4.55 4.79 -14.68
CA ARG A 29 -3.81 6.01 -14.35
C ARG A 29 -2.84 5.75 -13.20
N TYR A 30 -3.26 4.98 -12.20
CA TYR A 30 -2.39 4.50 -11.13
C TYR A 30 -1.17 3.73 -11.68
N LEU A 31 -1.38 2.76 -12.58
CA LEU A 31 -0.29 1.98 -13.16
C LEU A 31 0.67 2.82 -14.01
N ARG A 32 0.14 3.80 -14.75
CA ARG A 32 0.95 4.75 -15.53
C ARG A 32 1.83 5.59 -14.62
N LEU A 33 1.25 6.23 -13.61
CA LEU A 33 1.97 7.09 -12.67
C LEU A 33 3.05 6.31 -11.91
N ARG A 34 2.74 5.09 -11.47
CA ARG A 34 3.70 4.19 -10.80
C ARG A 34 4.94 3.90 -11.66
N ARG A 35 4.74 3.69 -12.96
CA ARG A 35 5.84 3.42 -13.90
C ARG A 35 6.72 4.66 -14.07
N GLN A 36 6.09 5.81 -14.29
CA GLN A 36 6.80 7.08 -14.53
C GLN A 36 7.63 7.52 -13.33
N LEU A 37 7.11 7.36 -12.10
CA LEU A 37 7.86 7.68 -10.88
C LEU A 37 9.18 6.90 -10.79
N ARG A 38 9.17 5.62 -11.16
CA ARG A 38 10.37 4.78 -11.20
C ARG A 38 11.34 5.19 -12.30
N GLU A 39 10.83 5.47 -13.50
CA GLU A 39 11.64 5.90 -14.64
C GLU A 39 12.35 7.24 -14.38
N TRP A 40 11.73 8.13 -13.58
CA TRP A 40 12.28 9.46 -13.28
C TRP A 40 13.06 9.54 -11.96
N ASN A 41 13.21 8.42 -11.25
CA ASN A 41 13.84 8.37 -9.93
C ASN A 41 13.25 9.43 -8.98
N LEU A 42 11.93 9.40 -8.82
CA LEU A 42 11.16 10.30 -7.95
C LEU A 42 10.42 9.50 -6.87
N HIS A 43 10.40 10.03 -5.66
CA HIS A 43 9.68 9.43 -4.54
C HIS A 43 8.31 10.09 -4.34
N THR A 44 7.35 9.32 -3.84
CA THR A 44 6.07 9.86 -3.37
C THR A 44 5.80 9.42 -1.94
N VAL A 45 5.34 10.34 -1.11
CA VAL A 45 4.88 9.98 0.24
C VAL A 45 3.68 9.02 0.19
N CYS A 46 2.96 8.99 -0.94
CA CYS A 46 1.87 8.05 -1.16
C CYS A 46 2.34 6.59 -1.06
N GLU A 47 3.49 6.27 -1.66
CA GLU A 47 4.09 4.94 -1.60
C GLU A 47 4.86 4.74 -0.28
N GLU A 48 5.75 5.67 0.05
CA GLU A 48 6.66 5.52 1.20
C GLU A 48 5.92 5.49 2.55
N ALA A 49 4.84 6.28 2.69
CA ALA A 49 4.01 6.27 3.89
C ALA A 49 2.86 5.26 3.85
N ARG A 50 2.82 4.37 2.85
CA ARG A 50 1.79 3.32 2.68
C ARG A 50 0.36 3.90 2.73
N CYS A 51 0.12 4.94 1.95
CA CYS A 51 -1.12 5.71 2.02
C CYS A 51 -2.33 4.87 1.55
N PRO A 52 -3.42 4.78 2.34
CA PRO A 52 -4.62 4.04 1.95
C PRO A 52 -5.38 4.67 0.76
N ASN A 53 -5.13 5.96 0.47
CA ASN A 53 -5.86 6.72 -0.54
C ASN A 53 -5.13 6.80 -1.89
N ILE A 54 -4.00 6.09 -2.05
CA ILE A 54 -3.15 6.19 -3.25
C ILE A 54 -3.91 5.93 -4.55
N GLY A 55 -4.82 4.96 -4.56
CA GLY A 55 -5.62 4.63 -5.74
C GLY A 55 -6.57 5.75 -6.15
N GLU A 56 -7.28 6.34 -5.19
CA GLU A 56 -8.23 7.43 -5.45
C GLU A 56 -7.51 8.71 -5.90
N CYS A 57 -6.50 9.14 -5.15
CA CYS A 57 -5.79 10.39 -5.46
C CYS A 57 -5.12 10.37 -6.84
N TRP A 58 -4.51 9.24 -7.21
CA TRP A 58 -3.79 9.13 -8.48
C TRP A 58 -4.73 9.02 -9.67
N GLU A 59 -5.91 8.42 -9.51
CA GLU A 59 -6.96 8.47 -10.54
C GLU A 59 -7.53 9.88 -10.71
N ASP A 60 -7.58 10.68 -9.63
CA ASP A 60 -7.99 12.10 -9.65
C ASP A 60 -6.89 13.08 -10.11
N ALA A 61 -5.78 12.58 -10.68
CA ALA A 61 -4.63 13.39 -11.13
C ALA A 61 -4.07 14.32 -10.04
N THR A 62 -3.97 13.80 -8.81
CA THR A 62 -3.30 14.48 -7.70
C THR A 62 -2.22 13.56 -7.14
N ALA A 63 -0.97 14.05 -7.11
CA ALA A 63 0.16 13.33 -6.55
C ALA A 63 0.86 14.16 -5.48
N THR A 64 1.48 13.48 -4.51
CA THR A 64 2.32 14.11 -3.50
C THR A 64 3.75 13.62 -3.66
N PHE A 65 4.60 14.45 -4.26
CA PHE A 65 6.02 14.14 -4.43
C PHE A 65 6.77 14.38 -3.13
N MET A 66 7.70 13.48 -2.81
CA MET A 66 8.60 13.61 -1.68
C MET A 66 10.00 13.90 -2.21
N ILE A 67 10.52 15.07 -1.86
CA ILE A 67 11.84 15.56 -2.29
C ILE A 67 12.88 15.31 -1.20
N LEU A 68 14.15 15.49 -1.57
CA LEU A 68 15.33 15.31 -0.70
C LEU A 68 15.56 13.85 -0.26
N GLY A 69 15.05 12.91 -1.06
CA GLY A 69 15.20 11.47 -0.85
C GLY A 69 14.14 10.85 0.08
N ASP A 70 14.42 9.62 0.53
CA ASP A 70 13.55 8.73 1.30
C ASP A 70 14.05 8.44 2.72
N VAL A 71 15.22 8.97 3.08
CA VAL A 71 15.81 8.84 4.42
C VAL A 71 15.70 10.16 5.18
N CYS A 72 15.07 10.11 6.35
CA CYS A 72 14.82 11.27 7.21
C CYS A 72 15.83 11.35 8.36
N THR A 73 16.34 12.55 8.67
CA THR A 73 17.21 12.77 9.84
C THR A 73 16.49 12.64 11.18
N ARG A 74 15.15 12.51 11.18
CA ARG A 74 14.31 12.41 12.38
C ARG A 74 13.53 11.10 12.39
N ASN A 75 13.29 10.59 13.60
CA ASN A 75 12.52 9.37 13.86
C ASN A 75 11.21 9.71 14.60
N CYS A 76 10.23 10.24 13.88
CA CYS A 76 8.92 10.55 14.47
C CYS A 76 8.16 9.25 14.73
N GLY A 77 7.62 9.07 15.94
CA GLY A 77 7.04 7.79 16.39
C GLY A 77 5.79 7.32 15.63
N TYR A 78 5.20 8.15 14.79
CA TYR A 78 4.05 7.82 13.93
C TYR A 78 4.42 7.64 12.46
N CYS A 79 5.63 8.05 12.05
CA CYS A 79 5.99 8.20 10.64
C CYS A 79 6.65 6.94 10.10
N ALA A 80 6.16 6.43 8.96
CA ALA A 80 6.67 5.21 8.33
C ALA A 80 7.96 5.41 7.52
N ILE A 81 8.38 6.66 7.30
CA ILE A 81 9.56 6.97 6.49
C ILE A 81 10.83 6.51 7.21
N THR A 82 11.73 5.90 6.44
CA THR A 82 13.03 5.41 6.92
C THR A 82 13.80 6.55 7.58
N HIS A 83 14.37 6.29 8.76
CA HIS A 83 15.22 7.25 9.44
C HIS A 83 16.70 6.89 9.28
N GLY A 84 17.57 7.87 9.18
CA GLY A 84 19.01 7.65 9.01
C GLY A 84 19.75 8.93 8.68
N THR A 85 21.00 8.78 8.22
CA THR A 85 21.79 9.89 7.67
C THR A 85 21.69 9.86 6.15
N PRO A 86 21.06 10.86 5.51
CA PRO A 86 21.05 10.98 4.06
C PRO A 86 22.48 11.07 3.53
N VAL A 87 22.79 10.35 2.45
CA VAL A 87 24.17 10.26 1.92
C VAL A 87 24.45 11.26 0.79
N TRP A 88 23.42 11.85 0.18
CA TRP A 88 23.56 12.76 -0.94
C TRP A 88 22.36 13.72 -1.08
N GLU A 89 22.50 14.71 -1.97
CA GLU A 89 21.44 15.63 -2.37
C GLU A 89 21.43 15.74 -3.89
N ASP A 90 20.29 15.46 -4.52
CA ASP A 90 20.12 15.53 -5.96
C ASP A 90 19.80 16.96 -6.42
N ARG A 91 20.73 17.62 -7.10
CA ARG A 91 20.48 19.00 -7.57
C ARG A 91 19.55 19.08 -8.79
N GLU A 92 19.31 17.97 -9.48
CA GLU A 92 18.43 17.91 -10.66
C GLU A 92 17.00 17.46 -10.31
N GLU A 93 16.76 16.94 -9.10
CA GLU A 93 15.44 16.55 -8.62
C GLU A 93 14.36 17.64 -8.83
N PRO A 94 14.61 18.94 -8.56
CA PRO A 94 13.64 20.00 -8.84
C PRO A 94 13.17 20.05 -10.30
N GLU A 95 14.09 19.90 -11.26
CA GLU A 95 13.77 19.89 -12.69
C GLU A 95 12.96 18.66 -13.06
N ARG A 96 13.33 17.49 -12.51
CA ARG A 96 12.59 16.25 -12.75
C ARG A 96 11.17 16.32 -12.21
N ILE A 97 10.96 16.93 -11.04
CA ILE A 97 9.62 17.17 -10.50
C ILE A 97 8.82 18.08 -11.43
N GLY A 98 9.40 19.19 -11.87
CA GLY A 98 8.71 20.12 -12.78
C GLY A 98 8.29 19.45 -14.10
N ARG A 99 9.17 18.60 -14.68
CA ARG A 99 8.84 17.80 -15.88
C ARG A 99 7.77 16.77 -15.59
N ALA A 100 7.88 16.05 -14.47
CA ALA A 100 6.89 15.04 -14.08
C ALA A 100 5.50 15.64 -13.93
N VAL A 101 5.39 16.80 -13.26
CA VAL A 101 4.12 17.51 -13.10
C VAL A 101 3.53 17.94 -14.45
N ALA A 102 4.37 18.40 -15.39
CA ALA A 102 3.95 18.79 -16.74
C ALA A 102 3.50 17.58 -17.58
N ASP A 103 4.28 16.50 -17.60
CA ASP A 103 4.02 15.28 -18.38
C ASP A 103 2.78 14.51 -17.90
N LEU A 104 2.46 14.66 -16.62
CA LEU A 104 1.26 14.13 -15.99
C LEU A 104 0.02 15.03 -16.16
N ASP A 105 0.21 16.26 -16.64
CA ASP A 105 -0.82 17.32 -16.75
C ASP A 105 -1.61 17.48 -15.44
N LEU A 106 -0.88 17.60 -14.31
CA LEU A 106 -1.52 17.78 -13.00
C LEU A 106 -2.03 19.21 -12.84
N ASP A 107 -3.29 19.36 -12.44
CA ASP A 107 -3.84 20.67 -12.05
C ASP A 107 -3.34 21.15 -10.68
N TYR A 108 -2.97 20.19 -9.81
CA TYR A 108 -2.58 20.44 -8.44
C TYR A 108 -1.53 19.43 -7.98
N VAL A 109 -0.43 19.93 -7.43
CA VAL A 109 0.64 19.10 -6.87
C VAL A 109 0.90 19.48 -5.42
N VAL A 110 1.10 18.47 -4.59
CA VAL A 110 1.64 18.64 -3.24
C VAL A 110 3.10 18.22 -3.25
N ILE A 111 3.99 19.03 -2.71
CA ILE A 111 5.40 18.71 -2.53
C ILE A 111 5.65 18.60 -1.03
N THR A 112 6.20 17.47 -0.59
CA THR A 112 6.65 17.22 0.78
C THR A 112 8.14 16.86 0.79
N SER A 113 8.80 16.83 1.93
CA SER A 113 10.16 16.28 2.04
C SER A 113 10.35 15.46 3.30
N VAL A 114 11.43 14.69 3.33
CA VAL A 114 12.06 14.26 4.58
C VAL A 114 12.67 15.45 5.32
N ASN A 115 12.98 15.31 6.62
CA ASN A 115 13.80 16.30 7.30
C ASN A 115 15.27 16.11 6.89
N ARG A 116 15.93 17.23 6.59
CA ARG A 116 17.36 17.31 6.23
C ARG A 116 18.09 18.22 7.21
N ASP A 117 18.05 17.86 8.50
CA ASP A 117 18.74 18.62 9.55
C ASP A 117 20.27 18.62 9.38
N ASP A 118 20.80 17.77 8.49
CA ASP A 118 22.20 17.72 8.06
C ASP A 118 22.58 18.89 7.12
N LEU A 119 21.61 19.50 6.44
CA LEU A 119 21.84 20.65 5.56
C LEU A 119 21.73 21.96 6.34
N ALA A 120 22.63 22.92 6.04
CA ALA A 120 22.71 24.19 6.77
C ALA A 120 21.41 25.03 6.71
N ASP A 121 20.65 24.91 5.62
CA ASP A 121 19.37 25.59 5.43
C ASP A 121 18.16 24.65 5.60
N GLY A 122 18.37 23.39 6.01
CA GLY A 122 17.34 22.37 6.10
C GLY A 122 16.73 21.94 4.76
N GLY A 123 17.41 22.21 3.63
CA GLY A 123 16.94 21.93 2.27
C GLY A 123 16.04 23.02 1.67
N ALA A 124 15.92 24.18 2.30
CA ALA A 124 15.00 25.25 1.87
C ALA A 124 15.27 25.78 0.45
N ALA A 125 16.54 25.84 0.02
CA ALA A 125 16.89 26.21 -1.35
C ALA A 125 16.32 25.21 -2.37
N HIS A 126 16.34 23.92 -2.03
CA HIS A 126 15.81 22.85 -2.87
C HIS A 126 14.29 22.95 -2.99
N TRP A 127 13.59 23.18 -1.87
CA TRP A 127 12.16 23.49 -1.85
C TRP A 127 11.79 24.63 -2.81
N ALA A 128 12.51 25.76 -2.71
CA ALA A 128 12.28 26.90 -3.57
C ALA A 128 12.59 26.61 -5.05
N ALA A 129 13.60 25.79 -5.34
CA ALA A 129 13.91 25.34 -6.69
C ALA A 129 12.77 24.48 -7.28
N SER A 130 12.22 23.54 -6.51
CA SER A 130 11.12 22.67 -6.97
C SER A 130 9.85 23.47 -7.26
N ILE A 131 9.50 24.43 -6.41
CA ILE A 131 8.35 25.33 -6.67
C ILE A 131 8.55 26.12 -7.97
N ARG A 132 9.75 26.68 -8.18
CA ARG A 132 10.07 27.44 -9.40
C ARG A 132 10.09 26.58 -10.65
N ALA A 133 10.60 25.34 -10.56
CA ALA A 133 10.62 24.40 -11.67
C ALA A 133 9.20 24.02 -12.11
N VAL A 134 8.32 23.69 -11.15
CA VAL A 134 6.90 23.42 -11.45
C VAL A 134 6.22 24.64 -12.07
N ARG A 135 6.41 25.83 -11.50
CA ARG A 135 5.82 27.06 -12.07
C ARG A 135 6.28 27.34 -13.50
N ARG A 136 7.53 27.04 -13.83
CA ARG A 136 8.09 27.26 -15.18
C ARG A 136 7.61 26.22 -16.18
N LEU A 137 7.55 24.94 -15.78
CA LEU A 137 7.27 23.82 -16.69
C LEU A 137 5.79 23.45 -16.76
N ALA A 138 5.03 23.70 -15.69
CA ALA A 138 3.60 23.44 -15.58
C ALA A 138 2.87 24.67 -15.01
N PRO A 139 2.80 25.80 -15.74
CA PRO A 139 2.30 27.08 -15.22
C PRO A 139 0.82 27.08 -14.79
N ARG A 140 0.02 26.11 -15.26
CA ARG A 140 -1.37 25.92 -14.83
C ARG A 140 -1.49 25.16 -13.51
N CYS A 141 -0.44 24.44 -13.12
CA CYS A 141 -0.45 23.61 -11.93
C CYS A 141 -0.30 24.45 -10.66
N ARG A 142 -1.20 24.24 -9.71
CA ARG A 142 -1.10 24.84 -8.38
C ARG A 142 -0.20 23.99 -7.49
N VAL A 143 0.58 24.65 -6.64
CA VAL A 143 1.63 24.04 -5.81
C VAL A 143 1.31 24.27 -4.34
N GLU A 144 1.05 23.20 -3.61
CA GLU A 144 1.04 23.16 -2.15
C GLU A 144 2.36 22.57 -1.65
N VAL A 145 2.92 23.14 -0.59
CA VAL A 145 4.11 22.59 0.06
C VAL A 145 3.80 22.16 1.48
N LEU A 146 4.11 20.92 1.83
CA LEU A 146 4.07 20.37 3.19
C LEU A 146 5.49 20.36 3.77
N ILE A 147 5.89 21.47 4.37
CA ILE A 147 7.28 21.73 4.76
C ILE A 147 7.64 21.14 6.14
N PRO A 148 8.92 20.84 6.40
CA PRO A 148 9.41 20.62 7.75
C PRO A 148 9.40 21.92 8.57
N ASP A 149 9.85 21.85 9.82
CA ASP A 149 9.91 23.02 10.71
C ASP A 149 11.21 23.86 10.54
N PHE A 150 12.13 23.41 9.68
CA PHE A 150 13.47 23.98 9.46
C PHE A 150 14.25 24.30 10.74
N LEU A 151 14.04 23.52 11.81
CA LEU A 151 14.59 23.79 13.15
C LEU A 151 14.23 25.17 13.73
N GLY A 152 13.29 25.91 13.12
CA GLY A 152 12.89 27.26 13.48
C GLY A 152 13.70 28.37 12.78
N LEU A 153 14.57 28.01 11.83
CA LEU A 153 15.37 28.95 11.05
C LEU A 153 14.47 29.85 10.19
N ALA A 154 14.43 31.14 10.54
CA ALA A 154 13.61 32.13 9.84
C ALA A 154 13.99 32.26 8.37
N ALA A 155 15.29 32.25 8.06
CA ALA A 155 15.80 32.37 6.70
C ALA A 155 15.35 31.21 5.81
N SER A 156 15.41 29.96 6.30
CA SER A 156 14.93 28.78 5.59
C SER A 156 13.44 28.87 5.27
N LEU A 157 12.60 29.20 6.26
CA LEU A 157 11.18 29.43 6.03
C LEU A 157 10.95 30.54 5.00
N ARG A 158 11.69 31.65 5.11
CA ARG A 158 11.57 32.80 4.22
C ARG A 158 11.88 32.43 2.77
N THR A 159 12.93 31.65 2.53
CA THR A 159 13.30 31.14 1.20
C THR A 159 12.14 30.39 0.54
N VAL A 160 11.41 29.56 1.28
CA VAL A 160 10.27 28.83 0.74
C VAL A 160 9.06 29.73 0.53
N VAL A 161 8.78 30.65 1.46
CA VAL A 161 7.67 31.62 1.34
C VAL A 161 7.89 32.54 0.13
N ASP A 162 9.12 33.03 -0.09
CA ASP A 162 9.46 33.91 -1.22
C ASP A 162 9.38 33.19 -2.58
N ALA A 163 9.48 31.86 -2.61
CA ALA A 163 9.17 31.07 -3.81
C ALA A 163 7.67 31.04 -4.15
N ALA A 164 6.83 31.54 -3.24
CA ALA A 164 5.39 31.75 -3.36
C ALA A 164 4.59 30.47 -3.73
N PRO A 165 4.62 29.41 -2.91
CA PRO A 165 3.65 28.32 -3.08
C PRO A 165 2.21 28.85 -3.00
N HIS A 166 1.27 28.15 -3.62
CA HIS A 166 -0.15 28.51 -3.57
C HIS A 166 -0.77 28.21 -2.20
N VAL A 167 -0.24 27.20 -1.49
CA VAL A 167 -0.62 26.87 -0.11
C VAL A 167 0.65 26.49 0.66
N LEU A 168 0.84 27.09 1.84
CA LEU A 168 1.89 26.71 2.77
C LEU A 168 1.30 25.79 3.86
N ASN A 169 1.74 24.54 3.88
CA ASN A 169 1.29 23.53 4.81
C ASN A 169 2.43 23.10 5.76
N HIS A 170 2.13 23.04 7.04
CA HIS A 170 2.98 22.39 8.05
C HIS A 170 2.08 21.75 9.10
N ASN A 171 2.09 20.42 9.21
CA ASN A 171 1.25 19.76 10.19
C ASN A 171 1.77 20.01 11.62
N THR A 172 0.89 20.19 12.60
CA THR A 172 1.23 20.03 14.02
C THR A 172 1.30 18.56 14.42
N GLU A 173 0.51 17.71 13.74
CA GLU A 173 0.40 16.25 13.88
C GLU A 173 -0.30 15.80 15.16
N THR A 174 -0.03 16.42 16.30
CA THR A 174 -0.68 16.07 17.58
C THR A 174 -0.73 17.27 18.53
N VAL A 175 -1.33 17.04 19.71
CA VAL A 175 -1.52 18.02 20.79
C VAL A 175 -0.22 18.26 21.58
N PRO A 176 -0.08 19.41 22.29
CA PRO A 176 1.16 19.78 22.98
C PRO A 176 1.73 18.73 23.94
N ARG A 177 0.85 18.05 24.70
CA ARG A 177 1.23 17.01 25.67
C ARG A 177 1.95 15.82 25.01
N LEU A 178 1.50 15.43 23.82
CA LEU A 178 2.04 14.28 23.07
C LEU A 178 3.17 14.65 22.13
N TYR A 179 3.43 15.95 21.94
CA TYR A 179 4.29 16.45 20.88
C TYR A 179 5.72 15.88 20.93
N LYS A 180 6.34 15.87 22.12
CA LYS A 180 7.70 15.32 22.31
C LYS A 180 7.77 13.81 22.09
N LEU A 181 6.68 13.10 22.38
CA LEU A 181 6.57 11.66 22.20
C LEU A 181 6.39 11.30 20.72
N ALA A 182 5.52 12.01 20.01
CA ALA A 182 5.20 11.77 18.61
C ALA A 182 6.26 12.32 17.64
N ARG A 183 6.80 13.51 17.91
CA ARG A 183 7.67 14.27 16.99
C ARG A 183 9.07 14.45 17.55
N HIS A 184 9.93 13.46 17.32
CA HIS A 184 11.34 13.58 17.68
C HIS A 184 11.97 14.80 16.98
N GLY A 185 12.64 15.68 17.74
CA GLY A 185 13.21 16.93 17.23
C GLY A 185 12.23 18.09 17.02
N GLY A 186 10.93 17.83 17.00
CA GLY A 186 9.89 18.86 16.86
C GLY A 186 9.64 19.65 18.14
N ARG A 187 9.14 20.89 18.00
CA ARG A 187 8.61 21.71 19.10
C ARG A 187 7.26 22.32 18.69
N TYR A 188 6.26 22.29 19.56
CA TYR A 188 4.91 22.78 19.25
C TYR A 188 4.90 24.29 19.01
N GLU A 189 5.64 25.03 19.85
CA GLU A 189 5.76 26.48 19.78
C GLU A 189 6.44 26.94 18.49
N ARG A 190 7.39 26.14 17.98
CA ARG A 190 8.06 26.38 16.70
C ARG A 190 7.07 26.32 15.53
N THR A 191 6.12 25.39 15.57
CA THR A 191 5.05 25.30 14.57
C THR A 191 4.15 26.53 14.59
N LEU A 192 3.76 26.99 15.77
CA LEU A 192 2.96 28.22 15.90
C LEU A 192 3.73 29.44 15.39
N GLU A 193 5.01 29.54 15.72
CA GLU A 193 5.88 30.63 15.27
C GLU A 193 6.10 30.62 13.74
N LEU A 194 6.23 29.43 13.13
CA LEU A 194 6.31 29.26 11.68
C LEU A 194 5.10 29.91 11.00
N PHE A 195 3.89 29.64 11.48
CA PHE A 195 2.67 30.23 10.91
C PHE A 195 2.55 31.73 11.18
N ARG A 196 2.95 32.22 12.36
CA ARG A 196 2.99 33.66 12.65
C ARG A 196 3.87 34.41 11.66
N ARG A 197 5.08 33.90 11.41
CA ARG A 197 6.02 34.48 10.43
C ARG A 197 5.49 34.43 9.01
N ALA A 198 4.97 33.28 8.59
CA ALA A 198 4.38 33.13 7.27
C ALA A 198 3.22 34.11 7.05
N ARG A 199 2.36 34.30 8.05
CA ARG A 199 1.28 35.30 8.02
C ARG A 199 1.80 36.74 7.92
N GLN A 200 2.88 37.06 8.64
CA GLN A 200 3.48 38.39 8.58
C GLN A 200 4.11 38.69 7.20
N TRP A 201 4.79 37.70 6.60
CA TRP A 201 5.51 37.89 5.34
C TRP A 201 4.63 37.76 4.10
N ALA A 202 3.63 36.87 4.15
CA ALA A 202 2.72 36.57 3.06
C ALA A 202 1.28 36.43 3.61
N PRO A 203 0.61 37.54 3.97
CA PRO A 203 -0.73 37.50 4.57
C PRO A 203 -1.76 36.80 3.67
N GLU A 204 -1.63 37.01 2.36
CA GLU A 204 -2.50 36.43 1.33
C GLU A 204 -2.20 34.95 1.02
N MET A 205 -1.13 34.35 1.55
CA MET A 205 -0.85 32.93 1.33
C MET A 205 -1.72 32.08 2.27
N PRO A 206 -2.59 31.18 1.76
CA PRO A 206 -3.32 30.24 2.58
C PRO A 206 -2.36 29.35 3.37
N ARG A 207 -2.64 29.21 4.67
CA ARG A 207 -1.86 28.38 5.59
C ARG A 207 -2.68 27.17 6.01
N LYS A 208 -2.04 26.01 6.01
CA LYS A 208 -2.66 24.72 6.29
C LYS A 208 -1.90 23.96 7.37
N SER A 209 -2.63 23.21 8.18
CA SER A 209 -2.06 22.26 9.13
C SER A 209 -2.94 21.02 9.21
N GLY A 210 -2.43 19.98 9.85
CA GLY A 210 -3.11 18.73 10.10
C GLY A 210 -2.86 18.19 11.50
N ILE A 211 -3.86 17.49 12.04
CA ILE A 211 -3.78 16.74 13.30
C ILE A 211 -4.14 15.29 13.01
N ILE A 212 -3.31 14.38 13.49
CA ILE A 212 -3.54 12.95 13.45
C ILE A 212 -4.15 12.53 14.80
N LEU A 213 -5.35 11.96 14.75
CA LEU A 213 -6.13 11.53 15.91
C LEU A 213 -5.92 10.04 16.20
N GLY A 214 -5.95 9.66 17.46
CA GLY A 214 -5.76 8.29 17.95
C GLY A 214 -4.36 8.00 18.50
N LEU A 215 -3.56 9.04 18.77
CA LEU A 215 -2.26 8.93 19.46
C LEU A 215 -2.38 9.00 20.98
N GLY A 216 -3.57 9.34 21.50
CA GLY A 216 -3.91 9.37 22.92
C GLY A 216 -4.29 10.76 23.42
N GLU A 217 -4.57 11.66 22.49
CA GLU A 217 -5.12 12.99 22.74
C GLU A 217 -6.57 12.93 23.21
N GLU A 218 -6.93 13.84 24.12
CA GLU A 218 -8.32 14.02 24.54
C GLU A 218 -9.05 15.02 23.63
N PRO A 219 -10.39 14.92 23.46
CA PRO A 219 -11.14 15.78 22.57
C PRO A 219 -10.97 17.28 22.84
N ASP A 220 -10.88 17.67 24.12
CA ASP A 220 -10.64 19.05 24.53
C ASP A 220 -9.24 19.56 24.16
N GLU A 221 -8.22 18.70 24.25
CA GLU A 221 -6.86 19.01 23.77
C GLU A 221 -6.82 19.22 22.24
N VAL A 222 -7.60 18.45 21.48
CA VAL A 222 -7.74 18.63 20.03
C VAL A 222 -8.36 19.99 19.73
N VAL A 223 -9.47 20.33 20.39
CA VAL A 223 -10.14 21.63 20.20
C VAL A 223 -9.25 22.79 20.66
N ALA A 224 -8.48 22.63 21.74
CA ALA A 224 -7.49 23.63 22.15
C ALA A 224 -6.41 23.85 21.07
N THR A 225 -5.89 22.76 20.50
CA THR A 225 -4.91 22.82 19.40
C THR A 225 -5.51 23.48 18.15
N MET A 226 -6.78 23.22 17.85
CA MET A 226 -7.51 23.90 16.76
C MET A 226 -7.59 25.41 17.00
N ARG A 227 -7.87 25.85 18.24
CA ARG A 227 -7.88 27.29 18.60
C ARG A 227 -6.50 27.92 18.45
N ASP A 228 -5.44 27.24 18.88
CA ASP A 228 -4.07 27.74 18.72
C ASP A 228 -3.72 27.95 17.23
N LEU A 229 -4.04 26.97 16.39
CA LEU A 229 -3.81 27.03 14.95
C LEU A 229 -4.59 28.17 14.28
N ARG A 230 -5.86 28.37 14.67
CA ARG A 230 -6.63 29.55 14.23
C ARG A 230 -6.00 30.85 14.69
N GLY A 231 -5.55 30.91 15.94
CA GLY A 231 -4.91 32.10 16.52
C GLY A 231 -3.67 32.56 15.74
N VAL A 232 -2.93 31.63 15.14
CA VAL A 232 -1.76 31.93 14.29
C VAL A 232 -2.09 32.06 12.80
N GLY A 233 -3.36 32.00 12.42
CA GLY A 233 -3.84 32.27 11.06
C GLY A 233 -3.84 31.07 10.10
N VAL A 234 -3.85 29.84 10.61
CA VAL A 234 -4.10 28.65 9.79
C VAL A 234 -5.56 28.63 9.34
N GLU A 235 -5.82 28.54 8.04
CA GLU A 235 -7.17 28.63 7.46
C GLU A 235 -7.70 27.28 6.99
N LEU A 236 -6.80 26.36 6.65
CA LEU A 236 -7.10 25.02 6.18
C LEU A 236 -6.69 24.01 7.26
N LEU A 237 -7.59 23.12 7.65
CA LEU A 237 -7.32 22.09 8.64
C LEU A 237 -7.66 20.70 8.10
N THR A 238 -6.79 19.73 8.34
CA THR A 238 -7.09 18.32 8.10
C THR A 238 -7.07 17.52 9.40
N LEU A 239 -8.10 16.71 9.65
CA LEU A 239 -8.19 15.81 10.80
C LEU A 239 -8.32 14.37 10.31
N GLY A 240 -7.33 13.53 10.63
CA GLY A 240 -7.25 12.15 10.12
C GLY A 240 -6.97 11.13 11.22
N GLN A 241 -7.39 9.86 11.03
CA GLN A 241 -7.05 8.79 11.96
C GLN A 241 -5.59 8.36 11.79
N TYR A 242 -4.89 8.22 12.92
CA TYR A 242 -3.60 7.56 13.01
C TYR A 242 -3.74 6.09 12.64
N LEU A 243 -3.01 5.69 11.61
CA LEU A 243 -2.86 4.29 11.22
C LEU A 243 -1.42 3.89 11.49
N ARG A 244 -1.25 3.02 12.50
CA ARG A 244 0.06 2.54 12.92
C ARG A 244 0.76 1.80 11.78
N PRO A 245 1.97 2.22 11.35
CA PRO A 245 2.69 1.57 10.25
C PRO A 245 3.24 0.19 10.60
N SER A 246 3.78 0.01 11.81
CA SER A 246 4.32 -1.27 12.29
C SER A 246 4.31 -1.34 13.82
N ALA A 247 4.64 -2.51 14.37
CA ALA A 247 4.74 -2.73 15.82
C ALA A 247 5.85 -1.90 16.51
N ALA A 248 6.79 -1.32 15.76
CA ALA A 248 7.84 -0.43 16.30
C ALA A 248 7.35 1.01 16.51
N HIS A 249 6.23 1.40 15.88
CA HIS A 249 5.67 2.75 15.98
C HIS A 249 4.76 2.89 17.20
N LEU A 250 4.41 4.13 17.55
CA LEU A 250 3.49 4.43 18.64
C LEU A 250 2.20 3.62 18.51
N PRO A 251 1.66 3.07 19.61
CA PRO A 251 0.42 2.33 19.58
C PRO A 251 -0.76 3.24 19.21
N VAL A 252 -1.79 2.64 18.61
CA VAL A 252 -3.08 3.34 18.47
C VAL A 252 -3.74 3.36 19.85
N ALA A 253 -4.08 4.55 20.32
CA ALA A 253 -4.74 4.75 21.61
C ALA A 253 -6.26 4.70 21.49
N ARG A 254 -6.79 5.19 20.36
CA ARG A 254 -8.23 5.24 20.06
C ARG A 254 -8.47 5.20 18.56
N TYR A 255 -9.51 4.47 18.16
CA TYR A 255 -10.11 4.65 16.84
C TYR A 255 -11.29 5.60 16.95
N TRP A 256 -11.14 6.79 16.39
CA TRP A 256 -12.21 7.78 16.30
C TRP A 256 -13.28 7.33 15.31
N ARG A 257 -14.54 7.57 15.66
CA ARG A 257 -15.71 7.22 14.87
C ARG A 257 -15.98 8.32 13.83
N PRO A 258 -16.55 7.99 12.67
CA PRO A 258 -16.87 8.99 11.63
C PRO A 258 -17.71 10.17 12.14
N GLN A 259 -18.63 9.95 13.08
CA GLN A 259 -19.46 11.00 13.68
C GLN A 259 -18.63 11.99 14.50
N GLU A 260 -17.62 11.50 15.23
CA GLU A 260 -16.74 12.35 16.04
C GLU A 260 -15.85 13.23 15.14
N PHE A 261 -15.43 12.73 13.98
CA PHE A 261 -14.78 13.55 12.96
C PHE A 261 -15.71 14.64 12.41
N ALA A 262 -17.00 14.33 12.19
CA ALA A 262 -17.98 15.31 11.73
C ALA A 262 -18.25 16.40 12.79
N GLU A 263 -18.30 16.03 14.07
CA GLU A 263 -18.39 16.98 15.19
C GLU A 263 -17.19 17.91 15.24
N LEU A 264 -15.97 17.37 15.12
CA LEU A 264 -14.75 18.19 15.06
C LEU A 264 -14.71 19.10 13.82
N ALA A 265 -15.26 18.66 12.69
CA ALA A 265 -15.38 19.49 11.49
C ALA A 265 -16.27 20.71 11.75
N ALA A 266 -17.46 20.49 12.36
CA ALA A 266 -18.38 21.55 12.73
C ALA A 266 -17.73 22.55 13.70
N ILE A 267 -17.06 22.04 14.75
CA ILE A 267 -16.31 22.88 15.69
C ILE A 267 -15.23 23.69 14.96
N GLY A 268 -14.51 23.09 14.02
CA GLY A 268 -13.50 23.80 13.24
C GLY A 268 -14.09 24.93 12.39
N HIS A 269 -15.23 24.70 11.75
CA HIS A 269 -15.94 25.74 11.02
C HIS A 269 -16.41 26.87 11.96
N ASP A 270 -16.92 26.55 13.15
CA ASP A 270 -17.33 27.54 14.15
C ASP A 270 -16.13 28.36 14.69
N LEU A 271 -14.94 27.75 14.78
CA LEU A 271 -13.68 28.44 15.08
C LEU A 271 -13.16 29.30 13.92
N GLY A 272 -13.82 29.25 12.75
CA GLY A 272 -13.54 30.08 11.60
C GLY A 272 -12.43 29.56 10.68
N PHE A 273 -12.17 28.25 10.64
CA PHE A 273 -11.38 27.67 9.54
C PHE A 273 -12.15 27.84 8.22
N ALA A 274 -11.47 28.26 7.16
CA ALA A 274 -12.07 28.43 5.84
C ALA A 274 -12.48 27.08 5.22
N HIS A 275 -11.74 26.01 5.56
CA HIS A 275 -12.08 24.65 5.19
C HIS A 275 -11.52 23.66 6.22
N VAL A 276 -12.32 22.66 6.57
CA VAL A 276 -11.93 21.56 7.46
C VAL A 276 -12.24 20.25 6.78
N GLU A 277 -11.20 19.52 6.40
CA GLU A 277 -11.32 18.15 5.90
C GLU A 277 -11.15 17.19 7.08
N SER A 278 -12.17 16.44 7.43
CA SER A 278 -12.19 15.66 8.67
C SER A 278 -12.79 14.29 8.44
N GLY A 279 -12.01 13.24 8.67
CA GLY A 279 -12.49 11.88 8.51
C GLY A 279 -11.41 10.82 8.76
N PRO A 280 -11.80 9.56 8.95
CA PRO A 280 -10.85 8.51 9.34
C PRO A 280 -9.70 8.32 8.33
N LEU A 281 -9.99 8.40 7.04
CA LEU A 281 -9.00 8.21 5.99
C LEU A 281 -8.34 9.51 5.52
N VAL A 282 -8.72 10.65 6.07
CA VAL A 282 -8.16 11.94 5.67
C VAL A 282 -6.65 11.97 5.93
N ARG A 283 -5.94 12.59 4.99
CA ARG A 283 -4.50 12.89 5.04
C ARG A 283 -4.30 14.34 4.65
N SER A 284 -3.15 14.90 5.03
CA SER A 284 -2.85 16.31 4.70
C SER A 284 -2.93 16.60 3.21
N SER A 285 -2.65 15.64 2.31
CA SER A 285 -2.78 15.82 0.86
C SER A 285 -4.07 15.26 0.25
N TYR A 286 -4.95 14.63 1.04
CA TYR A 286 -6.22 14.08 0.54
C TYR A 286 -7.15 15.22 0.11
N HIS A 287 -7.67 15.18 -1.11
CA HIS A 287 -8.53 16.23 -1.70
C HIS A 287 -7.96 17.65 -1.63
N ALA A 288 -6.63 17.83 -1.53
CA ALA A 288 -5.98 19.13 -1.36
C ALA A 288 -6.41 20.19 -2.38
N LYS A 289 -6.63 19.80 -3.64
CA LYS A 289 -7.20 20.65 -4.70
C LYS A 289 -8.53 21.30 -4.29
N ARG A 290 -9.47 20.51 -3.75
CA ARG A 290 -10.80 20.98 -3.31
C ARG A 290 -10.70 21.89 -2.09
N GLN A 291 -9.80 21.56 -1.16
CA GLN A 291 -9.57 22.37 0.04
C GLN A 291 -9.07 23.77 -0.33
N ALA A 292 -8.08 23.86 -1.22
CA ALA A 292 -7.50 25.12 -1.67
C ALA A 292 -8.50 25.98 -2.45
N GLN A 293 -9.30 25.36 -3.32
CA GLN A 293 -10.38 26.05 -4.05
C GLN A 293 -11.45 26.61 -3.10
N THR A 294 -11.79 25.87 -2.04
CA THR A 294 -12.76 26.33 -1.04
C THR A 294 -12.24 27.54 -0.27
N ALA A 295 -10.98 27.54 0.16
CA ALA A 295 -10.42 28.70 0.85
C ALA A 295 -10.35 29.95 -0.03
N GLU A 296 -10.04 29.81 -1.32
CA GLU A 296 -10.08 30.93 -2.26
C GLU A 296 -11.50 31.47 -2.42
N ALA A 297 -12.49 30.60 -2.57
CA ALA A 297 -13.90 31.00 -2.66
C ALA A 297 -14.39 31.71 -1.40
N THR A 298 -14.06 31.19 -0.21
CA THR A 298 -14.42 31.81 1.08
C THR A 298 -13.77 33.18 1.24
N ARG A 299 -12.53 33.36 0.77
CA ARG A 299 -11.85 34.66 0.78
C ARG A 299 -12.45 35.66 -0.20
N ALA A 300 -12.79 35.22 -1.41
CA ALA A 300 -13.50 36.06 -2.37
C ALA A 300 -14.86 36.51 -1.80
N ALA A 301 -15.63 35.58 -1.24
CA ALA A 301 -16.92 35.87 -0.60
C ALA A 301 -16.78 36.75 0.65
N GLY A 302 -15.71 36.61 1.44
CA GLY A 302 -15.41 37.48 2.58
C GLY A 302 -15.07 38.93 2.18
N GLY A 303 -14.57 39.14 0.95
CA GLY A 303 -14.41 40.46 0.34
C GLY A 303 -15.71 41.05 -0.19
N GLU A 304 -16.65 40.21 -0.65
CA GLU A 304 -17.95 40.63 -1.19
C GLU A 304 -19.06 40.75 -0.12
N SER A 305 -18.87 40.17 1.07
CA SER A 305 -19.82 40.14 2.21
C SER A 305 -20.11 41.50 2.88
N ARG A 306 -19.65 42.63 2.30
CA ARG A 306 -20.25 43.95 2.58
C ARG A 306 -21.46 44.29 1.70
N SER A 307 -21.92 43.37 0.86
CA SER A 307 -23.07 43.59 -0.02
C SER A 307 -23.98 42.36 -0.10
N ALA A 308 -25.18 42.52 0.47
CA ALA A 308 -26.41 41.77 0.24
C ALA A 308 -26.60 40.42 0.96
N ALA A 309 -27.45 40.48 2.01
CA ALA A 309 -28.17 39.35 2.60
C ALA A 309 -29.48 39.09 1.84
N GLY A 310 -29.87 37.83 1.66
CA GLY A 310 -31.21 37.44 1.21
C GLY A 310 -31.38 35.94 0.93
N SER A 311 -32.19 35.28 1.75
CA SER A 311 -32.80 33.94 1.56
C SER A 311 -34.09 33.91 2.40
N PRO A 312 -35.04 32.94 2.30
CA PRO A 312 -35.00 31.66 1.56
C PRO A 312 -36.37 31.23 0.90
N GLY A 313 -36.42 30.02 0.30
CA GLY A 313 -37.67 29.36 -0.14
C GLY A 313 -37.54 27.83 -0.34
N ARG A 314 -38.56 27.07 0.10
CA ARG A 314 -38.66 25.61 0.37
C ARG A 314 -39.74 24.93 -0.52
N SER A 315 -39.66 23.61 -0.80
CA SER A 315 -40.81 22.68 -1.12
C SER A 315 -40.31 21.22 -1.37
N GLU A 316 -40.60 20.22 -0.51
CA GLU A 316 -41.61 19.10 -0.55
C GLU A 316 -41.28 17.87 -1.47
N ARG A 317 -41.06 16.63 -0.96
CA ARG A 317 -42.00 15.48 -0.64
C ARG A 317 -42.73 14.90 -1.89
N VAL A 318 -42.81 13.60 -2.25
CA VAL A 318 -43.25 12.32 -1.62
C VAL A 318 -42.96 11.14 -2.60
N GLY A 319 -42.91 9.87 -2.13
CA GLY A 319 -43.24 8.70 -2.98
C GLY A 319 -42.68 7.32 -2.58
N VAL A 320 -43.42 6.59 -1.74
CA VAL A 320 -43.17 5.19 -1.29
C VAL A 320 -44.16 4.25 -1.98
N TRP A 321 -43.75 3.06 -2.46
CA TRP A 321 -44.64 1.90 -2.62
C TRP A 321 -43.88 0.57 -2.39
N GLY A 322 -44.46 -0.27 -1.52
CA GLY A 322 -44.08 -1.66 -1.26
C GLY A 322 -45.02 -2.69 -1.95
N PRO A 323 -44.85 -4.00 -1.70
CA PRO A 323 -45.19 -5.09 -2.63
C PRO A 323 -46.45 -5.91 -2.25
N SER A 324 -46.92 -6.79 -3.16
CA SER A 324 -47.94 -7.81 -2.87
C SER A 324 -47.77 -9.12 -3.68
N LEU A 325 -48.29 -10.20 -3.09
CA LEU A 325 -48.01 -11.64 -3.26
C LEU A 325 -48.89 -12.40 -4.30
N GLY A 326 -48.30 -13.45 -4.89
CA GLY A 326 -48.83 -14.83 -5.11
C GLY A 326 -49.98 -15.10 -6.11
N PRO A 327 -50.41 -16.38 -6.31
CA PRO A 327 -49.65 -17.64 -6.47
C PRO A 327 -50.29 -18.67 -7.48
N GLN A 328 -49.68 -19.89 -7.58
CA GLN A 328 -50.23 -21.20 -8.08
C GLN A 328 -50.42 -21.37 -9.61
N SER A 329 -50.40 -22.52 -10.29
CA SER A 329 -50.28 -24.00 -10.09
C SER A 329 -50.01 -24.58 -11.52
N GLY A 330 -49.32 -25.68 -11.81
CA GLY A 330 -49.54 -27.09 -11.45
C GLY A 330 -50.24 -27.87 -12.60
N GLN A 331 -49.54 -28.85 -13.24
CA GLN A 331 -50.03 -30.14 -13.83
C GLN A 331 -49.04 -30.69 -14.88
N SER A 332 -48.42 -31.87 -14.66
CA SER A 332 -48.83 -33.26 -15.06
C SER A 332 -48.38 -33.59 -16.50
N SER A 333 -47.94 -34.79 -16.93
CA SER A 333 -48.14 -36.17 -16.47
C SER A 333 -47.34 -37.15 -17.35
N ALA A 334 -46.95 -38.30 -16.77
CA ALA A 334 -46.92 -39.67 -17.33
C ALA A 334 -46.04 -40.02 -18.55
N ALA A 335 -45.65 -41.26 -18.86
CA ALA A 335 -45.40 -42.54 -18.18
C ALA A 335 -44.99 -43.52 -19.32
N GLY A 336 -44.09 -44.47 -19.08
CA GLY A 336 -43.79 -45.54 -20.05
C GLY A 336 -42.67 -46.48 -19.60
N SER A 337 -43.03 -47.72 -19.33
CA SER A 337 -42.22 -48.91 -19.01
C SER A 337 -42.67 -50.03 -20.00
N PRO A 338 -42.18 -51.29 -19.99
CA PRO A 338 -40.89 -51.88 -19.57
C PRO A 338 -40.36 -52.94 -20.60
N GLY A 339 -39.23 -53.59 -20.32
CA GLY A 339 -38.77 -54.80 -21.06
C GLY A 339 -37.69 -55.57 -20.30
N ARG A 340 -37.81 -56.90 -20.24
CA ARG A 340 -37.21 -57.84 -19.26
C ARG A 340 -36.29 -58.88 -19.94
N SER A 341 -35.55 -59.64 -19.13
CA SER A 341 -34.78 -60.90 -19.38
C SER A 341 -33.25 -60.71 -19.50
N GLY A 342 -32.35 -61.52 -18.94
CA GLY A 342 -32.40 -62.71 -18.09
C GLY A 342 -31.11 -63.55 -18.26
N LEU A 343 -30.61 -64.15 -17.16
CA LEU A 343 -29.73 -65.35 -17.04
C LEU A 343 -28.17 -65.21 -17.05
N GLY A 344 -27.58 -65.32 -15.84
CA GLY A 344 -26.71 -66.42 -15.37
C GLY A 344 -25.31 -66.65 -15.98
N ALA A 345 -24.25 -66.48 -15.17
CA ALA A 345 -22.96 -67.16 -15.34
C ALA A 345 -22.24 -67.35 -13.99
N THR A 346 -21.55 -68.47 -13.86
CA THR A 346 -21.04 -69.15 -12.66
C THR A 346 -19.66 -68.65 -12.21
N SER A 347 -19.42 -68.60 -10.89
CA SER A 347 -18.14 -68.23 -10.27
C SER A 347 -17.21 -69.45 -10.10
N ARG A 348 -15.98 -69.36 -10.62
CA ARG A 348 -14.87 -70.30 -10.38
C ARG A 348 -13.93 -69.75 -9.29
N PRO A 349 -13.30 -70.57 -8.42
CA PRO A 349 -12.37 -70.07 -7.40
C PRO A 349 -10.99 -69.74 -8.00
N PRO A 350 -10.25 -68.77 -7.43
CA PRO A 350 -8.96 -68.32 -7.95
C PRO A 350 -7.85 -69.36 -7.70
N SER A 351 -6.94 -69.51 -8.67
CA SER A 351 -5.76 -70.37 -8.60
C SER A 351 -4.57 -69.69 -7.93
N THR A 352 -3.60 -70.47 -7.47
CA THR A 352 -2.44 -70.06 -6.64
C THR A 352 -1.52 -68.98 -7.23
N THR A 353 -1.62 -68.66 -8.52
CA THR A 353 -0.90 -67.57 -9.20
C THR A 353 -1.47 -66.16 -8.91
N ASP A 354 -2.73 -66.06 -8.49
CA ASP A 354 -3.34 -64.78 -8.09
C ASP A 354 -2.90 -64.34 -6.69
N LEU A 355 -2.59 -65.29 -5.80
CA LEU A 355 -2.11 -64.98 -4.45
C LEU A 355 -0.69 -64.39 -4.47
N ASP A 356 0.22 -64.94 -5.27
CA ASP A 356 1.58 -64.42 -5.39
C ASP A 356 1.60 -63.02 -6.03
N SER A 357 0.71 -62.78 -7.00
CA SER A 357 0.52 -61.48 -7.63
C SER A 357 -0.09 -60.46 -6.65
N ALA A 358 -1.12 -60.86 -5.89
CA ALA A 358 -1.75 -60.01 -4.88
C ALA A 358 -0.79 -59.68 -3.72
N VAL A 359 0.03 -60.65 -3.29
CA VAL A 359 1.06 -60.45 -2.26
C VAL A 359 2.15 -59.52 -2.77
N THR A 360 2.59 -59.67 -4.03
CA THR A 360 3.58 -58.78 -4.63
C THR A 360 3.06 -57.35 -4.78
N ILE A 361 1.79 -57.19 -5.19
CA ILE A 361 1.13 -55.90 -5.29
C ILE A 361 0.97 -55.27 -3.90
N LEU A 362 0.53 -56.04 -2.90
CA LEU A 362 0.37 -55.58 -1.53
C LEU A 362 1.71 -55.15 -0.91
N MET A 363 2.78 -55.92 -1.12
CA MET A 363 4.13 -55.58 -0.68
C MET A 363 4.66 -54.33 -1.37
N SER A 364 4.35 -54.14 -2.65
CA SER A 364 4.72 -52.92 -3.38
C SER A 364 3.99 -51.68 -2.83
N PHE A 365 2.70 -51.79 -2.52
CA PHE A 365 1.94 -50.71 -1.86
C PHE A 365 2.42 -50.45 -0.43
N LEU A 366 2.79 -51.50 0.31
CA LEU A 366 3.33 -51.36 1.65
C LEU A 366 4.70 -50.67 1.62
N PHE A 367 5.57 -51.06 0.69
CA PHE A 367 6.87 -50.42 0.49
C PHE A 367 6.71 -48.96 0.07
N ALA A 368 5.84 -48.67 -0.91
CA ALA A 368 5.53 -47.29 -1.31
C ALA A 368 4.96 -46.47 -0.14
N GLY A 369 4.10 -47.06 0.69
CA GLY A 369 3.57 -46.46 1.90
C GLY A 369 4.65 -46.16 2.93
N VAL A 370 5.60 -47.07 3.15
CA VAL A 370 6.75 -46.88 4.05
C VAL A 370 7.67 -45.78 3.52
N VAL A 371 7.97 -45.76 2.22
CA VAL A 371 8.78 -44.71 1.60
C VAL A 371 8.07 -43.36 1.71
N ALA A 372 6.77 -43.27 1.45
CA ALA A 372 6.00 -42.05 1.61
C ALA A 372 5.96 -41.58 3.07
N ALA A 373 5.74 -42.49 4.02
CA ALA A 373 5.76 -42.18 5.44
C ALA A 373 7.15 -41.73 5.92
N ALA A 374 8.22 -42.32 5.40
CA ALA A 374 9.60 -41.90 5.67
C ALA A 374 9.87 -40.50 5.09
N LEU A 375 9.46 -40.24 3.85
CA LEU A 375 9.63 -38.92 3.21
C LEU A 375 8.85 -37.81 3.93
N LEU A 376 7.69 -38.12 4.53
CA LEU A 376 6.92 -37.17 5.33
C LEU A 376 7.42 -37.07 6.78
N GLY A 377 7.90 -38.18 7.35
CA GLY A 377 8.30 -38.27 8.76
C GLY A 377 9.74 -37.81 9.04
N ILE A 378 10.68 -38.10 8.15
CA ILE A 378 12.09 -37.70 8.27
C ILE A 378 12.24 -36.17 8.38
N PRO A 379 11.53 -35.34 7.59
CA PRO A 379 11.51 -33.90 7.80
C PRO A 379 11.02 -33.50 9.19
N HIS A 380 10.03 -34.18 9.78
CA HIS A 380 9.57 -33.85 11.13
C HIS A 380 10.56 -34.21 12.24
N LEU A 381 11.47 -35.16 11.98
CA LEU A 381 12.54 -35.60 12.88
C LEU A 381 13.82 -34.75 12.72
N LEU A 382 14.19 -34.42 11.47
CA LEU A 382 15.41 -33.68 11.15
C LEU A 382 15.19 -32.15 11.04
N ALA A 383 13.96 -31.67 10.86
CA ALA A 383 13.71 -30.24 10.75
C ALA A 383 14.01 -29.53 12.07
N PRO A 384 14.82 -28.46 12.06
CA PRO A 384 15.15 -27.71 13.25
C PRO A 384 13.87 -27.07 13.86
N ARG A 385 13.46 -27.57 15.04
CA ARG A 385 12.32 -27.06 15.81
C ARG A 385 12.62 -25.80 16.62
N ARG A 386 13.57 -24.98 16.17
CA ARG A 386 13.80 -23.67 16.80
C ARG A 386 12.71 -22.71 16.33
N LEU A 387 11.82 -22.35 17.24
CA LEU A 387 10.88 -21.25 17.07
C LEU A 387 11.72 -19.96 17.08
N THR A 388 12.08 -19.47 15.90
CA THR A 388 12.63 -18.12 15.76
C THR A 388 11.49 -17.11 15.96
N PRO A 389 11.76 -15.91 16.51
CA PRO A 389 10.74 -14.88 16.71
C PRO A 389 9.90 -14.62 15.44
N VAL A 390 10.55 -14.62 14.28
CA VAL A 390 9.96 -14.48 12.94
C VAL A 390 8.92 -15.58 12.61
N LYS A 391 9.09 -16.82 13.08
CA LYS A 391 8.11 -17.91 12.84
C LYS A 391 6.87 -17.81 13.74
N MET A 392 6.94 -17.02 14.81
CA MET A 392 5.85 -16.82 15.78
C MET A 392 5.09 -15.51 15.52
N GLU A 393 5.50 -14.75 14.51
CA GLU A 393 4.79 -13.56 14.08
C GLU A 393 3.49 -13.95 13.35
N PRO A 394 2.35 -13.29 13.62
CA PRO A 394 1.11 -13.50 12.88
C PRO A 394 1.34 -13.24 11.39
N PHE A 395 0.95 -14.19 10.54
CA PHE A 395 1.07 -14.07 9.08
C PHE A 395 0.17 -12.93 8.57
N GLU A 396 0.75 -11.75 8.36
CA GLU A 396 0.12 -10.64 7.65
C GLU A 396 0.32 -10.82 6.14
N CYS A 397 -0.76 -10.68 5.36
CA CYS A 397 -0.70 -10.80 3.92
C CYS A 397 0.13 -9.64 3.34
N GLY A 398 1.41 -9.90 3.10
CA GLY A 398 2.40 -8.95 2.61
C GLY A 398 3.79 -9.46 2.97
N LYS A 399 4.44 -10.13 2.01
CA LYS A 399 5.83 -10.58 2.18
C LYS A 399 6.72 -9.33 2.20
N ASP A 400 7.54 -9.14 3.23
CA ASP A 400 8.66 -8.22 3.13
C ASP A 400 9.51 -8.67 1.92
N PRO A 401 9.83 -7.78 0.97
CA PRO A 401 10.75 -8.13 -0.09
C PRO A 401 12.12 -8.29 0.57
N ILE A 402 12.47 -9.53 0.93
CA ILE A 402 13.86 -9.93 1.07
C ILE A 402 14.41 -9.80 -0.35
N GLU A 403 14.94 -8.61 -0.63
CA GLU A 403 15.38 -8.14 -1.94
C GLU A 403 14.26 -8.15 -3.00
N ILE A 404 14.14 -7.05 -3.73
CA ILE A 404 13.44 -7.09 -5.00
C ILE A 404 14.28 -8.04 -5.84
N ALA A 405 13.70 -9.15 -6.31
CA ALA A 405 14.25 -9.89 -7.42
C ALA A 405 14.25 -8.94 -8.64
N GLU A 406 15.26 -8.07 -8.73
CA GLU A 406 15.61 -7.34 -9.93
C GLU A 406 16.19 -8.35 -10.89
N GLY A 407 15.29 -9.05 -11.55
CA GLY A 407 15.60 -9.97 -12.61
C GLY A 407 14.31 -10.40 -13.23
N ARG A 408 14.22 -10.33 -14.55
CA ARG A 408 13.41 -11.32 -15.28
C ARG A 408 13.75 -12.66 -14.62
N PHE A 409 12.78 -13.37 -14.05
CA PHE A 409 13.03 -14.72 -13.53
C PHE A 409 13.88 -15.42 -14.59
N PRO A 410 15.14 -15.79 -14.28
CA PRO A 410 15.99 -16.35 -15.30
C PRO A 410 15.26 -17.59 -15.80
N MET A 411 14.82 -17.55 -17.06
CA MET A 411 14.12 -18.66 -17.74
C MET A 411 14.91 -19.98 -17.59
N LYS A 412 16.20 -19.89 -17.25
CA LYS A 412 17.07 -20.98 -16.83
C LYS A 412 16.46 -21.86 -15.72
N PHE A 413 15.81 -21.31 -14.68
CA PHE A 413 15.19 -22.12 -13.63
C PHE A 413 14.05 -23.00 -14.16
N SER A 414 13.15 -22.41 -14.97
CA SER A 414 12.09 -23.16 -15.65
C SER A 414 12.65 -24.18 -16.64
N THR A 415 13.78 -23.88 -17.27
CA THR A 415 14.47 -24.80 -18.21
C THR A 415 15.03 -26.02 -17.48
N VAL A 416 15.63 -25.84 -16.29
CA VAL A 416 16.09 -26.95 -15.44
C VAL A 416 14.90 -27.77 -14.91
N GLY A 417 13.80 -27.11 -14.53
CA GLY A 417 12.57 -27.82 -14.11
C GLY A 417 11.96 -28.67 -15.23
N ILE A 418 11.92 -28.16 -16.46
CA ILE A 418 11.47 -28.92 -17.64
C ILE A 418 12.40 -30.11 -17.93
N LEU A 419 13.71 -29.94 -17.70
CA LEU A 419 14.69 -31.02 -17.86
C LEU A 419 14.46 -32.17 -16.86
N PHE A 420 14.12 -31.86 -15.60
CA PHE A 420 13.77 -32.89 -14.62
C PHE A 420 12.50 -33.65 -15.01
N ILE A 421 11.49 -32.96 -15.54
CA ILE A 421 10.27 -33.61 -16.04
C ILE A 421 10.59 -34.55 -17.22
N LEU A 422 11.52 -34.15 -18.11
CA LEU A 422 11.99 -34.98 -19.21
C LEU A 422 12.65 -36.26 -18.70
N PHE A 423 13.57 -36.16 -17.73
CA PHE A 423 14.23 -37.31 -17.12
C PHE A 423 13.26 -38.24 -16.37
N ASP A 424 12.27 -37.69 -15.65
CA ASP A 424 11.26 -38.48 -14.96
C ASP A 424 10.38 -39.27 -15.96
N ILE A 425 10.02 -38.63 -17.08
CA ILE A 425 9.30 -39.29 -18.18
C ILE A 425 10.14 -40.41 -18.79
N GLU A 426 11.44 -40.18 -19.03
CA GLU A 426 12.37 -41.21 -19.52
C GLU A 426 12.35 -42.45 -18.62
N MET A 427 12.47 -42.27 -17.30
CA MET A 427 12.50 -43.39 -16.35
C MET A 427 11.19 -44.19 -16.35
N ILE A 428 10.04 -43.53 -16.49
CA ILE A 428 8.72 -44.19 -16.56
C ILE A 428 8.62 -45.11 -17.78
N PHE A 429 9.25 -44.77 -18.90
CA PHE A 429 9.19 -45.58 -20.13
C PHE A 429 10.35 -46.58 -20.27
N ILE A 430 11.53 -46.26 -19.75
CA ILE A 430 12.69 -47.15 -19.75
C ILE A 430 12.44 -48.37 -18.87
N TRP A 431 11.77 -48.21 -17.73
CA TRP A 431 11.56 -49.31 -16.77
C TRP A 431 10.71 -50.46 -17.33
N PRO A 432 9.50 -50.23 -17.87
CA PRO A 432 8.70 -51.30 -18.49
C PRO A 432 9.39 -51.94 -19.69
N TRP A 433 10.06 -51.14 -20.52
CA TRP A 433 10.80 -51.64 -21.68
C TRP A 433 11.97 -52.54 -21.26
N ALA A 434 12.74 -52.16 -20.25
CA ALA A 434 13.86 -52.97 -19.75
C ALA A 434 13.38 -54.34 -19.23
N VAL A 435 12.22 -54.37 -18.56
CA VAL A 435 11.61 -55.62 -18.09
C VAL A 435 11.11 -56.49 -19.25
N MET A 436 10.62 -55.88 -20.34
CA MET A 436 10.08 -56.58 -21.51
C MET A 436 11.08 -56.79 -22.66
N TYR A 437 12.33 -56.34 -22.50
CA TYR A 437 13.34 -56.28 -23.57
C TYR A 437 13.52 -57.62 -24.31
N LEU A 438 13.57 -58.72 -23.57
CA LEU A 438 13.77 -60.07 -24.12
C LEU A 438 12.58 -60.54 -24.98
N GLN A 439 11.37 -60.00 -24.78
CA GLN A 439 10.18 -60.34 -25.56
C GLN A 439 10.02 -59.47 -26.80
N LEU A 440 10.42 -58.19 -26.71
CA LEU A 440 10.33 -57.23 -27.81
C LEU A 440 11.47 -57.38 -28.83
N GLY A 441 12.60 -57.96 -28.41
CA GLY A 441 13.75 -58.24 -29.26
C GLY A 441 14.26 -56.99 -29.98
N TRP A 442 14.72 -57.16 -31.23
CA TRP A 442 15.27 -56.07 -32.03
C TRP A 442 14.30 -54.93 -32.32
N PHE A 443 13.00 -55.21 -32.37
CA PHE A 443 11.98 -54.20 -32.62
C PHE A 443 11.87 -53.22 -31.45
N GLY A 444 11.75 -53.72 -30.22
CA GLY A 444 11.73 -52.84 -29.04
C GLY A 444 13.04 -52.11 -28.84
N PHE A 445 14.17 -52.71 -29.21
CA PHE A 445 15.46 -52.02 -29.17
C PHE A 445 15.49 -50.79 -30.08
N LEU A 446 15.05 -50.93 -31.33
CA LEU A 446 15.04 -49.83 -32.29
C LEU A 446 14.04 -48.73 -31.89
N GLU A 447 12.87 -49.12 -31.40
CA GLU A 447 11.86 -48.16 -30.93
C GLU A 447 12.38 -47.34 -29.75
N MET A 448 12.97 -47.99 -28.74
CA MET A 448 13.55 -47.30 -27.59
C MET A 448 14.72 -46.40 -28.00
N LEU A 449 15.54 -46.82 -28.96
CA LEU A 449 16.61 -45.98 -29.50
C LEU A 449 16.07 -44.71 -30.16
N VAL A 450 14.98 -44.81 -30.94
CA VAL A 450 14.31 -43.66 -31.55
C VAL A 450 13.71 -42.75 -30.48
N PHE A 451 13.06 -43.31 -29.46
CA PHE A 451 12.50 -42.57 -28.34
C PHE A 451 13.58 -41.78 -27.59
N LEU A 452 14.69 -42.43 -27.21
CA LEU A 452 15.83 -41.78 -26.57
C LEU A 452 16.47 -40.71 -27.46
N ALA A 453 16.57 -40.94 -28.78
CA ALA A 453 17.10 -39.96 -29.72
C ALA A 453 16.24 -38.69 -29.81
N VAL A 454 14.91 -38.83 -29.81
CA VAL A 454 13.98 -37.69 -29.83
C VAL A 454 14.09 -36.87 -28.54
N LEU A 455 14.21 -37.53 -27.38
CA LEU A 455 14.35 -36.83 -26.10
C LEU A 455 15.72 -36.15 -25.95
N MET A 456 16.78 -36.82 -26.40
CA MET A 456 18.13 -36.25 -26.48
C MET A 456 18.20 -34.98 -27.35
N LEU A 457 17.33 -34.84 -28.35
CA LEU A 457 17.25 -33.61 -29.15
C LEU A 457 16.82 -32.40 -28.29
N GLY A 458 15.87 -32.60 -27.38
CA GLY A 458 15.43 -31.59 -26.41
C GLY A 458 16.54 -31.22 -25.43
N PHE A 459 17.27 -32.23 -24.93
CA PHE A 459 18.45 -32.02 -24.10
C PHE A 459 19.55 -31.21 -24.81
N LEU A 460 19.91 -31.62 -26.03
CA LEU A 460 20.90 -30.94 -26.87
C LEU A 460 20.50 -29.49 -27.17
N TYR A 461 19.21 -29.22 -27.40
CA TYR A 461 18.70 -27.87 -27.59
C TYR A 461 18.93 -26.99 -26.37
N ILE A 462 18.64 -27.50 -25.16
CA ILE A 462 18.83 -26.80 -23.89
C ILE A 462 20.32 -26.51 -23.64
N VAL A 463 21.19 -27.51 -23.86
CA VAL A 463 22.65 -27.38 -23.75
C VAL A 463 23.16 -26.30 -24.70
N ARG A 464 22.75 -26.34 -25.98
CA ARG A 464 23.18 -25.36 -27.01
C ARG A 464 22.70 -23.94 -26.71
N LYS A 465 21.59 -23.78 -25.99
CA LYS A 465 21.07 -22.48 -25.56
C LYS A 465 21.70 -21.95 -24.28
N GLY A 466 22.71 -22.63 -23.72
CA GLY A 466 23.37 -22.22 -22.48
C GLY A 466 22.48 -22.39 -21.24
N GLY A 467 21.49 -23.30 -21.30
CA GLY A 467 20.57 -23.54 -20.19
C GLY A 467 21.22 -24.16 -18.96
N LEU A 468 22.41 -24.77 -19.11
CA LEU A 468 23.18 -25.42 -18.05
C LEU A 468 24.36 -24.57 -17.52
N GLU A 469 24.66 -23.44 -18.15
CA GLU A 469 25.72 -22.54 -17.69
C GLU A 469 25.18 -21.63 -16.57
N TRP A 470 25.64 -21.88 -15.35
CA TRP A 470 25.34 -21.11 -14.15
C TRP A 470 26.47 -20.10 -13.90
N GLU A 471 26.20 -18.84 -14.23
CA GLU A 471 26.91 -17.65 -13.72
C GLU A 471 25.91 -16.75 -13.01
#